data_AF-A0A972QMX9-F1
#
_entry.id   AF-A0A972QMX9-F1
#
_cell.length_a   1.000
_cell.length_b   1.000
_cell.length_c   1.000
_cell.angle_alpha   90.00
_cell.angle_beta   90.00
_cell.angle_gamma   90.00
#
_symmetry.space_group_name_H-M   'P 1'
#
loop_
_entity.id
_entity.type
_entity.pdbx_description
1 polymer ?
#
loop_
_entity_poly.entity_id
_entity_poly.type
_entity_poly.pdbx_seq_one_letter_code
_entity_poly.pdbx_strand_id
1 'polypeptide(L)'
;MDYFQMTAPCGLDCFNCHFYLAQEDEEAMSTVEQLSKEYDIPVETMLCKGCRSHNGQIPLQKHAFGEAHRCAAYECSQEKGLKFCGDCDQFPCDNLHPYADKAGDLPHNIKVFNLCLINKMGLEKWAESKASEVRKDYFTKPWTLA
;
A
#
# COMPACT_ATOMS: atom_id res chain seq x y z
N MET A 1 4.97 -5.42 16.38
CA MET A 1 4.91 -4.80 15.05
C MET A 1 4.77 -3.31 15.22
N ASP A 2 5.53 -2.51 14.48
CA ASP A 2 5.35 -1.05 14.46
C ASP A 2 4.39 -0.71 13.30
N TYR A 3 3.09 -0.59 13.61
CA TYR A 3 2.08 -0.30 12.60
C TYR A 3 2.29 1.06 11.94
N PHE A 4 2.93 2.01 12.62
CA PHE A 4 3.23 3.31 12.02
C PHE A 4 4.26 3.16 10.92
N GLN A 5 5.36 2.43 11.19
CA GLN A 5 6.35 2.14 10.17
C GLN A 5 5.81 1.29 9.01
N MET A 6 4.93 0.34 9.33
CA MET A 6 4.35 -0.58 8.35
C MET A 6 3.11 -0.03 7.63
N THR A 7 2.75 1.23 7.85
CA THR A 7 1.63 1.89 7.15
C THR A 7 2.12 3.09 6.37
N ALA A 8 1.93 3.06 5.05
CA ALA A 8 2.30 4.18 4.18
C ALA A 8 1.47 5.43 4.52
N PRO A 9 1.99 6.66 4.30
CA PRO A 9 1.22 7.88 4.52
C PRO A 9 -0.14 7.90 3.79
N CYS A 10 -0.25 7.21 2.65
CA CYS A 10 -1.49 7.10 1.87
C CYS A 10 -2.46 6.01 2.37
N GLY A 11 -2.19 5.34 3.49
CA GLY A 11 -3.10 4.35 4.09
C GLY A 11 -2.97 2.92 3.57
N LEU A 12 -1.89 2.58 2.86
CA LEU A 12 -1.58 1.20 2.50
C LEU A 12 -0.83 0.47 3.64
N ASP A 13 -1.18 -0.79 3.84
CA ASP A 13 -0.75 -1.67 4.92
C ASP A 13 0.29 -2.69 4.44
N CYS A 14 1.55 -2.51 4.84
CA CYS A 14 2.64 -3.43 4.47
C CYS A 14 2.49 -4.81 5.15
N PHE A 15 1.88 -4.87 6.32
CA PHE A 15 1.67 -6.11 7.08
C PHE A 15 0.63 -7.06 6.45
N ASN A 16 -0.04 -6.69 5.35
CA ASN A 16 -0.87 -7.59 4.53
C ASN A 16 -0.36 -7.67 3.07
N CYS A 17 0.88 -7.28 2.81
CA CYS A 17 1.45 -7.19 1.46
C CYS A 17 2.50 -8.29 1.23
N HIS A 18 2.25 -9.19 0.27
CA HIS A 18 3.17 -10.29 -0.03
C HIS A 18 4.59 -9.81 -0.37
N PHE A 19 4.75 -8.69 -1.10
CA PHE A 19 6.07 -8.13 -1.42
C PHE A 19 6.88 -7.69 -0.18
N TYR A 20 6.20 -7.24 0.87
CA TYR A 20 6.86 -6.86 2.13
C TYR A 20 7.15 -8.10 2.97
N LEU A 21 6.16 -9.00 3.08
CA LEU A 21 6.22 -10.18 3.95
C LEU A 21 7.14 -11.28 3.41
N ALA A 22 7.46 -11.30 2.11
CA ALA A 22 8.20 -12.38 1.46
C ALA A 22 9.54 -12.76 2.13
N GLN A 23 10.22 -11.83 2.82
CA GLN A 23 11.48 -12.16 3.52
C GLN A 23 11.27 -12.96 4.80
N GLU A 24 10.06 -12.96 5.36
CA GLU A 24 9.74 -13.54 6.66
C GLU A 24 8.61 -14.60 6.58
N ASP A 25 7.94 -14.70 5.43
CA ASP A 25 6.78 -15.57 5.22
C ASP A 25 6.93 -16.37 3.90
N GLU A 26 6.91 -17.70 4.01
CA GLU A 26 7.13 -18.62 2.87
C GLU A 26 5.99 -18.58 1.85
N GLU A 27 4.75 -18.35 2.27
CA GLU A 27 3.59 -18.26 1.36
C GLU A 27 3.64 -16.95 0.55
N ALA A 28 4.00 -15.85 1.21
CA ALA A 28 4.27 -14.58 0.56
C ALA A 28 5.45 -14.68 -0.42
N MET A 29 6.53 -15.39 -0.06
CA MET A 29 7.66 -15.61 -0.97
C MET A 29 7.23 -16.42 -2.21
N SER A 30 6.49 -17.51 -2.02
CA SER A 30 5.96 -18.33 -3.13
C SER A 30 5.12 -17.48 -4.10
N THR A 31 4.29 -16.58 -3.57
CA THR A 31 3.54 -15.62 -4.38
C THR A 31 4.46 -14.70 -5.19
N VAL A 32 5.52 -14.16 -4.57
CA VAL A 32 6.50 -13.31 -5.25
C VAL A 32 7.26 -14.06 -6.34
N GLU A 33 7.66 -15.32 -6.11
CA GLU A 33 8.32 -16.15 -7.12
C GLU A 33 7.42 -16.47 -8.32
N GLN A 34 6.11 -16.67 -8.07
CA GLN A 34 5.14 -16.84 -9.15
C GLN A 34 5.03 -15.56 -10.00
N LEU A 35 4.86 -14.41 -9.36
CA LEU A 35 4.80 -13.12 -10.04
C LEU A 35 6.11 -12.82 -10.79
N SER A 36 7.26 -13.15 -10.21
CA SER A 36 8.56 -13.00 -10.85
C SER A 36 8.62 -13.73 -12.19
N LYS A 37 8.13 -14.97 -12.26
CA LYS A 37 8.07 -15.75 -13.50
C LYS A 37 7.04 -15.21 -14.49
N GLU A 38 5.88 -14.77 -14.00
CA GLU A 38 4.79 -14.24 -14.82
C GLU A 38 5.17 -12.94 -15.53
N TYR A 39 5.86 -12.04 -14.82
CA TYR A 39 6.22 -10.72 -15.33
C TYR A 39 7.66 -10.62 -15.85
N ASP A 40 8.45 -11.69 -15.76
CA ASP A 40 9.88 -11.73 -16.08
C ASP A 40 10.68 -10.64 -15.33
N ILE A 41 10.38 -10.49 -14.03
CA ILE A 41 11.02 -9.51 -13.15
C ILE A 41 11.81 -10.27 -12.08
N PRO A 42 13.08 -9.92 -11.81
CA PRO A 42 13.86 -10.60 -10.77
C PRO A 42 13.22 -10.48 -9.37
N VAL A 43 13.24 -11.57 -8.61
CA VAL A 43 12.64 -11.65 -7.25
C VAL A 43 13.17 -10.53 -6.35
N GLU A 44 14.47 -10.25 -6.39
CA GLU A 44 15.11 -9.20 -5.62
C GLU A 44 14.54 -7.80 -5.87
N THR A 45 14.00 -7.56 -7.07
CA THR A 45 13.35 -6.29 -7.43
C THR A 45 11.94 -6.19 -6.83
N MET A 46 11.31 -7.34 -6.56
CA MET A 46 9.98 -7.42 -5.95
C MET A 46 10.01 -7.37 -4.41
N LEU A 47 11.16 -7.68 -3.79
CA LEU A 47 11.30 -7.61 -2.34
C LEU A 47 11.22 -6.16 -1.82
N CYS A 48 10.26 -5.92 -0.92
CA CYS A 48 9.94 -4.60 -0.40
C CYS A 48 10.27 -4.48 1.09
N LYS A 49 10.60 -3.27 1.54
CA LYS A 49 10.83 -2.92 2.96
C LYS A 49 9.82 -1.90 3.47
N GLY A 50 8.79 -1.61 2.68
CA GLY A 50 7.75 -0.64 3.01
C GLY A 50 8.08 0.76 2.54
N CYS A 51 7.02 1.58 2.41
CA CYS A 51 7.10 2.89 1.79
C CYS A 51 8.00 3.87 2.57
N ARG A 52 7.91 3.86 3.90
CA ARG A 52 8.72 4.73 4.77
C ARG A 52 10.20 4.36 4.75
N SER A 53 10.54 3.07 4.81
CA SER A 53 11.93 2.60 4.73
C SER A 53 12.57 2.86 3.36
N HIS A 54 11.76 2.93 2.30
CA HIS A 54 12.20 3.24 0.95
C HIS A 54 12.09 4.72 0.58
N ASN A 55 11.70 5.61 1.51
CA ASN A 55 11.45 7.03 1.22
C ASN A 55 10.51 7.23 0.00
N GLY A 56 9.46 6.42 -0.11
CA GLY A 56 8.51 6.46 -1.22
C GLY A 56 8.99 5.84 -2.54
N GLN A 57 10.24 5.38 -2.61
CA GLN A 57 10.88 4.88 -3.84
C GLN A 57 10.91 3.34 -3.85
N ILE A 58 9.76 2.72 -4.07
CA ILE A 58 9.61 1.25 -4.06
C ILE A 58 10.41 0.63 -5.22
N PRO A 59 11.24 -0.42 -4.99
CA PRO A 59 12.08 -1.04 -6.01
C PRO A 59 11.32 -1.45 -7.28
N LEU A 60 10.20 -2.16 -7.13
CA LEU A 60 9.36 -2.57 -8.26
C LEU A 60 8.83 -1.38 -9.09
N GLN A 61 8.50 -0.25 -8.45
CA GLN A 61 8.06 0.94 -9.16
C GLN A 61 9.21 1.61 -9.91
N LYS A 62 10.41 1.67 -9.33
CA LYS A 62 11.61 2.17 -10.02
C LYS A 62 11.98 1.30 -11.22
N HIS A 63 11.80 -0.01 -11.10
CA HIS A 63 11.97 -0.92 -12.23
C HIS A 63 10.97 -0.64 -13.35
N ALA A 64 9.68 -0.49 -13.02
CA ALA A 64 8.63 -0.29 -14.01
C ALA A 64 8.63 1.12 -14.66
N PHE A 65 8.95 2.17 -13.89
CA PHE A 65 8.81 3.57 -14.31
C PHE A 65 10.15 4.32 -14.42
N GLY A 66 11.26 3.65 -14.13
CA GLY A 66 12.61 4.20 -14.16
C GLY A 66 13.11 4.77 -12.83
N GLU A 67 14.43 4.96 -12.74
CA GLU A 67 15.12 5.43 -11.52
C GLU A 67 14.68 6.82 -11.03
N ALA A 68 14.18 7.65 -11.95
CA ALA A 68 13.66 8.98 -11.66
C ALA A 68 12.24 8.96 -11.07
N HIS A 69 11.57 7.80 -11.01
CA HIS A 69 10.20 7.70 -10.49
C HIS A 69 10.11 8.17 -9.05
N ARG A 70 9.05 8.91 -8.75
CA ARG A 70 8.73 9.42 -7.41
C ARG A 70 7.24 9.25 -7.12
N CYS A 71 6.91 8.89 -5.89
CA CYS A 71 5.52 8.77 -5.45
C CYS A 71 5.00 10.14 -4.99
N ALA A 72 4.15 10.77 -5.81
CA ALA A 72 3.60 12.10 -5.52
C ALA A 72 2.91 12.20 -4.15
N ALA A 73 2.14 11.17 -3.76
CA ALA A 73 1.48 11.13 -2.45
C ALA A 73 2.49 11.07 -1.29
N TYR A 74 3.60 10.35 -1.46
CA TYR A 74 4.64 10.26 -0.43
C TYR A 74 5.38 11.59 -0.30
N GLU A 75 5.88 12.15 -1.40
CA GLU A 75 6.61 13.44 -1.39
C GLU A 75 5.77 14.56 -0.79
N CYS A 76 4.51 14.69 -1.23
CA CYS A 76 3.57 15.65 -0.68
C CYS A 76 3.38 15.48 0.84
N SER A 77 3.31 14.25 1.34
CA SER A 77 3.21 14.00 2.80
C SER A 77 4.47 14.44 3.55
N GLN A 78 5.66 14.24 2.97
CA GLN A 78 6.92 14.62 3.60
C GLN A 78 7.08 16.14 3.61
N GLU A 79 6.80 16.80 2.48
CA GLU A 79 6.84 18.28 2.34
C GLU A 79 5.93 18.97 3.36
N LYS A 80 4.74 18.40 3.61
CA LYS A 80 3.77 18.92 4.57
C LYS A 80 3.99 18.45 6.02
N GLY A 81 4.97 17.57 6.27
CA GLY A 81 5.21 16.99 7.60
C GLY A 81 4.06 16.14 8.13
N LEU A 82 3.26 15.53 7.24
CA LEU A 82 2.09 14.74 7.60
C LEU A 82 2.47 13.30 7.95
N LYS A 83 1.86 12.78 9.03
CA LYS A 83 1.97 11.36 9.40
C LYS A 83 1.18 10.49 8.44
N PHE A 84 -0.08 10.87 8.21
CA PHE A 84 -0.98 10.27 7.24
C PHE A 84 -1.63 11.36 6.38
N CYS A 85 -1.93 11.04 5.12
CA CYS A 85 -2.63 11.97 4.24
C CYS A 85 -4.04 12.31 4.76
N GLY A 86 -4.64 11.46 5.60
CA GLY A 86 -5.92 11.70 6.27
C GLY A 86 -5.89 12.86 7.28
N ASP A 87 -4.70 13.28 7.73
CA ASP A 87 -4.52 14.43 8.63
C ASP A 87 -4.49 15.76 7.87
N CYS A 88 -4.49 15.73 6.53
CA CYS A 88 -4.41 16.90 5.66
C CYS A 88 -5.74 17.65 5.63
N ASP A 89 -5.70 18.98 5.69
CA ASP A 89 -6.85 19.87 5.51
C ASP A 89 -7.50 19.75 4.12
N GLN A 90 -6.70 19.34 3.12
CA GLN A 90 -7.16 19.07 1.76
C GLN A 90 -7.58 17.62 1.53
N PHE A 91 -7.68 16.77 2.57
CA PHE A 91 -8.09 15.39 2.40
C PHE A 91 -9.60 15.26 2.15
N PRO A 92 -10.05 14.45 1.16
CA PRO A 92 -9.27 13.73 0.14
C PRO A 92 -8.80 14.65 -1.01
N CYS A 93 -7.68 14.29 -1.65
CA CYS A 93 -7.09 15.07 -2.76
C CYS A 93 -6.65 14.21 -3.95
N ASP A 94 -6.25 14.87 -5.04
CA ASP A 94 -5.89 14.27 -6.34
C ASP A 94 -4.76 13.23 -6.26
N ASN A 95 -3.86 13.33 -5.27
CA ASN A 95 -2.80 12.34 -5.04
C ASN A 95 -3.34 10.96 -4.61
N LEU A 96 -4.60 10.90 -4.19
CA LEU A 96 -5.29 9.70 -3.69
C LEU A 96 -6.47 9.30 -4.58
N HIS A 97 -6.55 9.84 -5.80
CA HIS A 97 -7.63 9.48 -6.72
C HIS A 97 -7.71 7.96 -6.94
N PRO A 98 -8.93 7.40 -6.95
CA PRO A 98 -9.13 6.01 -7.34
C PRO A 98 -8.99 5.87 -8.85
N TYR A 99 -8.54 4.69 -9.29
CA TYR A 99 -8.43 4.35 -10.70
C TYR A 99 -9.13 3.02 -10.96
N ALA A 100 -9.89 2.95 -12.05
CA ALA A 100 -10.47 1.70 -12.53
C ALA A 100 -9.39 0.79 -13.15
N ASP A 101 -8.38 1.39 -13.80
CA ASP A 101 -7.25 0.64 -14.32
C ASP A 101 -6.51 -0.08 -13.18
N LYS A 102 -6.18 -1.35 -13.42
CA LYS A 102 -5.54 -2.27 -12.46
C LYS A 102 -6.24 -2.41 -11.10
N ALA A 103 -7.51 -2.01 -10.98
CA ALA A 103 -8.24 -2.07 -9.71
C ALA A 103 -8.38 -3.50 -9.15
N GLY A 104 -8.37 -4.52 -10.01
CA GLY A 104 -8.41 -5.93 -9.60
C GLY A 104 -7.09 -6.46 -9.03
N ASP A 105 -5.97 -5.79 -9.31
CA ASP A 105 -4.62 -6.28 -8.98
C ASP A 105 -3.93 -5.39 -7.92
N LEU A 106 -4.22 -4.09 -7.93
CA LEU A 106 -3.54 -3.09 -7.13
C LEU A 106 -4.46 -2.53 -6.01
N PRO A 107 -3.93 -2.29 -4.81
CA PRO A 107 -4.72 -1.82 -3.67
C PRO A 107 -4.93 -0.30 -3.67
N HIS A 108 -4.74 0.42 -4.77
CA HIS A 108 -4.78 1.89 -4.73
C HIS A 108 -6.14 2.45 -4.33
N ASN A 109 -7.24 1.74 -4.59
CA ASN A 109 -8.58 2.19 -4.25
C ASN A 109 -8.94 2.04 -2.75
N ILE A 110 -8.20 1.25 -1.97
CA ILE A 110 -8.47 1.13 -0.52
C ILE A 110 -7.82 2.25 0.31
N LYS A 111 -6.91 3.04 -0.29
CA LYS A 111 -6.15 4.13 0.38
C LYS A 111 -7.03 5.08 1.18
N VAL A 112 -7.98 5.73 0.51
CA VAL A 112 -8.87 6.73 1.13
C VAL A 112 -9.75 6.08 2.19
N PHE A 113 -10.27 4.88 1.94
CA PHE A 113 -11.09 4.16 2.91
C PHE A 113 -10.31 3.82 4.18
N ASN A 114 -9.08 3.31 4.04
CA ASN A 114 -8.20 3.04 5.16
C ASN A 114 -7.87 4.31 5.96
N LEU A 115 -7.56 5.43 5.29
CA LEU A 115 -7.31 6.71 5.97
C LEU A 115 -8.53 7.19 6.77
N CYS A 116 -9.75 7.06 6.23
CA CYS A 116 -10.97 7.36 6.97
C CYS A 116 -11.14 6.47 8.22
N LEU A 117 -10.79 5.18 8.12
CA LEU A 117 -10.84 4.26 9.26
C LEU A 117 -9.78 4.61 10.30
N ILE A 118 -8.54 4.88 9.89
CA ILE A 118 -7.45 5.32 10.78
C ILE A 118 -7.87 6.57 11.56
N ASN A 119 -8.42 7.58 10.90
CA ASN A 119 -8.92 8.80 11.56
C ASN A 119 -10.07 8.50 12.53
N LYS A 120 -10.95 7.56 12.19
CA LYS A 120 -12.13 7.21 12.98
C LYS A 120 -11.79 6.41 14.25
N MET A 121 -10.83 5.48 14.16
CA MET A 121 -10.62 4.48 15.21
C MET A 121 -9.19 4.38 15.75
N GLY A 122 -8.26 5.16 15.19
CA GLY A 122 -6.84 5.06 15.47
C GLY A 122 -6.14 3.99 14.62
N LEU A 123 -4.83 4.17 14.46
CA LEU A 123 -3.97 3.33 13.62
C LEU A 123 -3.94 1.89 14.11
N GLU A 124 -3.70 1.69 15.40
CA GLU A 124 -3.50 0.37 16.01
C GLU A 124 -4.77 -0.47 15.87
N LYS A 125 -5.91 0.10 16.25
CA LYS A 125 -7.21 -0.59 16.14
C LYS A 125 -7.57 -0.89 14.69
N TRP A 126 -7.31 0.01 13.76
CA TRP A 126 -7.53 -0.25 12.33
C TRP A 126 -6.64 -1.40 11.83
N ALA A 127 -5.35 -1.39 12.18
CA ALA A 127 -4.41 -2.40 11.73
C ALA A 127 -4.77 -3.81 12.25
N GLU A 128 -5.16 -3.91 13.53
CA GLU A 128 -5.49 -5.17 14.17
C GLU A 128 -6.86 -5.74 13.75
N SER A 129 -7.81 -4.89 13.36
CA SER A 129 -9.21 -5.33 13.19
C SER A 129 -9.82 -5.09 11.81
N LYS A 130 -9.35 -4.12 11.02
CA LYS A 130 -10.01 -3.73 9.76
C LYS A 130 -9.13 -3.83 8.53
N ALA A 131 -7.83 -3.61 8.62
CA ALA A 131 -6.96 -3.53 7.45
C ALA A 131 -7.04 -4.80 6.56
N SER A 132 -6.91 -5.99 7.16
CA SER A 132 -7.00 -7.27 6.45
C SER A 132 -8.40 -7.55 5.91
N GLU A 133 -9.46 -7.23 6.67
CA GLU A 133 -10.85 -7.36 6.23
C GLU A 133 -11.15 -6.49 5.01
N VAL A 134 -10.72 -5.22 5.04
CA VAL A 134 -10.90 -4.28 3.92
C VAL A 134 -10.22 -4.81 2.67
N ARG A 135 -8.96 -5.26 2.80
CA ARG A 135 -8.21 -5.82 1.69
C ARG A 135 -8.89 -7.06 1.12
N LYS A 136 -9.28 -8.00 1.99
CA LYS A 136 -9.98 -9.23 1.58
C LYS A 136 -11.29 -8.91 0.87
N ASP A 137 -12.11 -8.05 1.45
CA ASP A 137 -13.40 -7.69 0.88
C ASP A 137 -13.24 -7.03 -0.49
N TYR A 138 -12.28 -6.12 -0.62
CA TYR A 138 -12.00 -5.41 -1.87
C TYR A 138 -11.61 -6.36 -3.02
N PHE A 139 -10.78 -7.37 -2.76
CA PHE A 139 -10.27 -8.27 -3.81
C PHE A 139 -11.11 -9.53 -4.03
N THR A 140 -11.99 -9.91 -3.10
CA THR A 140 -12.67 -11.23 -3.15
C THR A 140 -14.18 -11.19 -3.16
N LYS A 141 -14.83 -10.11 -2.69
CA LYS A 141 -16.29 -10.05 -2.65
C LYS A 141 -16.85 -9.53 -3.98
N PRO A 142 -17.99 -10.08 -4.46
CA PRO A 142 -18.71 -9.46 -5.55
C PRO A 142 -19.26 -8.11 -5.11
N TRP A 143 -19.35 -7.17 -6.06
CA TRP A 143 -20.00 -5.90 -5.80
C TRP A 143 -21.47 -6.12 -5.40
N THR A 144 -21.90 -5.46 -4.33
CA THR A 144 -23.27 -5.50 -3.81
C THR A 144 -23.63 -4.17 -3.16
N LEU A 145 -24.89 -3.75 -3.29
CA LEU A 145 -25.51 -2.68 -2.50
C LEU A 145 -26.38 -3.22 -1.35
N ALA A 146 -26.58 -4.54 -1.33
CA ALA A 146 -27.37 -5.29 -0.35
C ALA A 146 -26.47 -5.86 0.75
#